data_AF-A0A9W6TFQ2-F1
#
_entry.id   AF-A0A9W6TFQ2-F1
#
_cell.length_a   1.000
_cell.length_b   1.000
_cell.length_c   1.000
_cell.angle_alpha   90.00
_cell.angle_beta   90.00
_cell.angle_gamma   90.00
#
_symmetry.space_group_name_H-M   'P 1'
#
loop_
_entity.id
_entity.type
_entity.pdbx_description
1 polymer ?
#
loop_
_entity_poly.entity_id
_entity_poly.type
_entity_poly.pdbx_seq_one_letter_code
_entity_poly.pdbx_strand_id
1 'polypeptide(L)'
;MIPISHLEGKQGSKNIELLPEDLFRNMPWLFTVHIGVHWHLVNFPKLSGVSNLQSLTLAWLLSLRELPPFDDVPRLHRLILTLMPHFNRVPDMAALQALSEFRILRPVQLWSNGFLGMCDRSDSYCKENPASAIPAAKCLNEEPFLGKVGTRDIFHRFSPTICHKLPSDLLVDPGIPSKQTIAICNNKPFGQCHLSSGQEGICYNTRMQVLSCYGGENYINFGNIRYRKALGKCAIRLLRNG
;
A
#
# COMPACT_ATOMS: atom_id res chain seq x y z
N MET A 1 -0.24 -22.57 9.03
CA MET A 1 0.24 -21.18 9.06
C MET A 1 0.34 -20.72 7.61
N ILE A 2 -0.29 -19.61 7.22
CA ILE A 2 -0.21 -19.08 5.84
C ILE A 2 1.12 -18.31 5.74
N PRO A 3 2.05 -18.70 4.86
CA PRO A 3 3.32 -18.01 4.76
C PRO A 3 3.19 -16.60 4.16
N ILE A 4 3.79 -15.64 4.84
CA ILE A 4 3.72 -14.21 4.54
C ILE A 4 5.16 -13.68 4.46
N SER A 5 5.46 -12.95 3.39
CA SER A 5 6.64 -12.09 3.31
C SER A 5 6.20 -10.64 3.49
N HIS A 6 6.69 -10.00 4.54
CA HIS A 6 6.40 -8.60 4.86
C HIS A 6 7.73 -7.86 5.02
N LEU A 7 8.01 -6.96 4.08
CA LEU A 7 9.17 -6.07 4.13
C LEU A 7 8.65 -4.63 4.22
N GLU A 8 8.98 -3.96 5.32
CA GLU A 8 8.58 -2.57 5.55
C GLU A 8 9.82 -1.75 5.88
N GLY A 9 10.06 -0.71 5.10
CA GLY A 9 11.10 0.26 5.37
C GLY A 9 10.70 1.25 6.46
N LYS A 10 11.69 2.05 6.87
CA LYS A 10 11.52 3.15 7.81
C LYS A 10 11.57 4.48 7.07
N GLN A 11 10.56 5.31 7.27
CA GLN A 11 10.52 6.64 6.66
C GLN A 11 11.69 7.50 7.15
N GLY A 12 12.31 8.26 6.25
CA GLY A 12 13.47 9.10 6.55
C GLY A 12 14.78 8.33 6.78
N SER A 13 14.80 7.01 6.56
CA SER A 13 16.01 6.19 6.62
C SER A 13 16.40 5.71 5.23
N LYS A 14 17.67 5.30 5.06
CA LYS A 14 18.10 4.56 3.87
C LYS A 14 17.44 3.17 3.90
N ASN A 15 16.50 2.94 2.98
CA ASN A 15 15.77 1.68 2.85
C ASN A 15 16.43 0.78 1.79
N ILE A 16 15.89 -0.42 1.58
CA ILE A 16 16.34 -1.32 0.50
C ILE A 16 16.26 -0.61 -0.86
N GLU A 17 17.36 -0.64 -1.60
CA GLU A 17 17.50 -0.06 -2.94
C GLU A 17 17.44 -1.13 -4.05
N LEU A 18 17.82 -2.37 -3.70
CA LEU A 18 17.87 -3.50 -4.61
C LEU A 18 17.37 -4.76 -3.92
N LEU A 19 16.50 -5.49 -4.61
CA LEU A 19 16.11 -6.85 -4.26
C LEU A 19 16.79 -7.81 -5.25
N PRO A 20 17.28 -8.98 -4.80
CA PRO A 20 17.83 -9.99 -5.71
C PRO A 20 16.80 -10.41 -6.76
N GLU A 21 17.21 -10.57 -8.02
CA GLU A 21 16.28 -10.96 -9.10
C GLU A 21 15.61 -12.31 -8.85
N ASP A 22 16.30 -13.21 -8.17
CA ASP A 22 15.87 -14.56 -7.83
C ASP A 22 15.28 -14.67 -6.41
N LEU A 23 14.91 -13.56 -5.77
CA LEU A 23 14.34 -13.54 -4.43
C LEU A 23 13.17 -14.53 -4.26
N PHE A 24 12.37 -14.75 -5.31
CA PHE A 24 11.19 -15.61 -5.30
C PHE A 24 11.40 -16.98 -5.98
N ARG A 25 12.63 -17.28 -6.44
CA ARG A 25 12.99 -18.53 -7.10
C ARG A 25 12.83 -19.69 -6.12
N ASN A 26 11.74 -20.44 -6.24
CA ASN A 26 11.36 -21.57 -5.37
C ASN A 26 10.64 -21.20 -4.05
N MET A 27 9.71 -20.27 -4.10
CA MET A 27 8.80 -19.98 -2.99
C MET A 27 7.34 -20.35 -3.29
N PRO A 28 7.02 -21.60 -3.72
CA PRO A 28 5.65 -21.98 -4.07
C PRO A 28 4.72 -21.97 -2.86
N TRP A 29 5.26 -21.93 -1.65
CA TRP A 29 4.52 -21.85 -0.40
C TRP A 29 4.13 -20.41 -0.03
N LEU A 30 4.60 -19.39 -0.74
CA LEU A 30 4.34 -17.99 -0.40
C LEU A 30 2.94 -17.56 -0.87
N PHE A 31 2.10 -17.10 0.07
CA PHE A 31 0.71 -16.70 -0.23
C PHE A 31 0.53 -15.19 -0.26
N THR A 32 1.28 -14.46 0.56
CA THR A 32 1.14 -13.01 0.68
C THR A 32 2.51 -12.35 0.62
N VAL A 33 2.62 -11.33 -0.22
CA VAL A 33 3.75 -10.41 -0.27
C VAL A 33 3.25 -9.01 0.05
N HIS A 34 3.88 -8.36 1.02
CA HIS A 34 3.69 -6.96 1.32
C HIS A 34 5.06 -6.27 1.34
N ILE A 35 5.25 -5.28 0.46
CA ILE A 35 6.49 -4.49 0.41
C ILE A 35 6.13 -3.01 0.50
N GLY A 36 6.63 -2.33 1.54
CA GLY A 36 6.26 -0.97 1.89
C GLY A 36 7.46 -0.06 2.21
N VAL A 37 7.38 1.22 1.86
CA VAL A 37 8.34 2.26 2.32
C VAL A 37 9.77 2.01 1.81
N HIS A 38 9.93 1.78 0.50
CA HIS A 38 11.24 1.64 -0.15
C HIS A 38 11.37 2.64 -1.31
N TRP A 39 11.83 3.85 -1.00
CA TRP A 39 11.76 4.99 -1.93
C TRP A 39 12.64 4.83 -3.16
N HIS A 40 13.81 4.22 -3.00
CA HIS A 40 14.82 4.06 -4.05
C HIS A 40 14.78 2.68 -4.72
N LEU A 41 13.80 1.83 -4.40
CA LEU A 41 13.65 0.54 -5.06
C LEU A 41 13.16 0.77 -6.50
N VAL A 42 14.03 0.51 -7.48
CA VAL A 42 13.76 0.77 -8.90
C VAL A 42 13.16 -0.43 -9.63
N ASN A 43 13.48 -1.64 -9.18
CA ASN A 43 13.06 -2.90 -9.81
C ASN A 43 12.43 -3.84 -8.78
N PHE A 44 11.45 -4.62 -9.23
CA PHE A 44 10.83 -5.66 -8.43
C PHE A 44 11.25 -7.05 -8.96
N PRO A 45 11.62 -8.01 -8.09
CA PRO A 45 12.07 -9.34 -8.52
C PRO A 45 11.02 -10.08 -9.34
N LYS A 46 11.46 -10.98 -10.22
CA LYS A 46 10.56 -11.82 -11.01
C LYS A 46 9.69 -12.66 -10.07
N LEU A 47 8.42 -12.82 -10.45
CA LEU A 47 7.47 -13.66 -9.69
C LEU A 47 7.60 -15.16 -10.04
N SER A 48 8.64 -15.54 -10.79
CA SER A 48 8.94 -16.92 -11.12
C SER A 48 9.24 -17.72 -9.85
N GLY A 49 8.35 -18.65 -9.50
CA GLY A 49 8.49 -19.51 -8.33
C GLY A 49 7.49 -19.28 -7.20
N VAL A 50 6.57 -18.30 -7.30
CA VAL A 50 5.51 -18.02 -6.31
C VAL A 50 4.11 -18.37 -6.84
N SER A 51 3.94 -19.57 -7.39
CA SER A 51 2.70 -20.00 -8.07
C SER A 51 1.43 -20.02 -7.21
N ASN A 52 1.56 -20.03 -5.88
CA ASN A 52 0.43 -19.94 -4.94
C ASN A 52 0.21 -18.55 -4.34
N LEU A 53 0.88 -17.52 -4.86
CA LEU A 53 0.69 -16.15 -4.39
C LEU A 53 -0.77 -15.72 -4.60
N GLN A 54 -1.43 -15.32 -3.51
CA GLN A 54 -2.83 -14.88 -3.51
C GLN A 54 -2.98 -13.38 -3.27
N SER A 55 -2.00 -12.75 -2.60
CA SER A 55 -2.05 -11.33 -2.27
C SER A 55 -0.71 -10.65 -2.50
N LEU A 56 -0.72 -9.58 -3.28
CA LEU A 56 0.43 -8.70 -3.49
C LEU A 56 0.04 -7.26 -3.14
N THR A 57 0.71 -6.69 -2.15
CA THR A 57 0.54 -5.30 -1.75
C THR A 57 1.87 -4.57 -1.85
N LEU A 58 1.89 -3.51 -2.64
CA LEU A 58 3.04 -2.63 -2.83
C LEU A 58 2.66 -1.21 -2.44
N ALA A 59 3.39 -0.64 -1.48
CA ALA A 59 3.09 0.67 -0.93
C ALA A 59 4.36 1.53 -0.86
N TRP A 60 4.27 2.79 -1.27
CA TRP A 60 5.36 3.76 -1.06
C TRP A 60 6.68 3.34 -1.74
N LEU A 61 6.56 2.83 -2.97
CA LEU A 61 7.68 2.47 -3.82
C LEU A 61 7.87 3.59 -4.84
N LEU A 62 8.51 4.67 -4.39
CA LEU A 62 8.50 5.93 -5.12
C LEU A 62 9.22 5.83 -6.46
N SER A 63 10.35 5.11 -6.52
CA SER A 63 11.14 4.97 -7.75
C SER A 63 10.73 3.81 -8.66
N LEU A 64 9.82 2.92 -8.22
CA LEU A 64 9.43 1.74 -8.99
C LEU A 64 8.58 2.16 -10.19
N ARG A 65 8.99 1.76 -11.39
CA ARG A 65 8.35 2.19 -12.66
C ARG A 65 7.41 1.15 -13.25
N GLU A 66 7.75 -0.12 -13.08
CA GLU A 66 7.04 -1.25 -13.66
C GLU A 66 7.08 -2.45 -12.71
N LEU A 67 6.18 -3.41 -12.97
CA LEU A 67 6.15 -4.70 -12.30
C LEU A 67 6.66 -5.78 -13.27
N PRO A 68 7.16 -6.93 -12.76
CA PRO A 68 7.40 -8.09 -13.62
C PRO A 68 6.08 -8.63 -14.21
N PRO A 69 6.14 -9.43 -15.28
CA PRO A 69 4.97 -10.12 -15.82
C PRO A 69 4.22 -10.96 -14.78
N PHE A 70 2.91 -11.13 -15.00
CA PHE A 70 2.02 -11.85 -14.09
C PHE A 70 1.81 -13.33 -14.45
N ASP A 71 2.51 -13.83 -15.48
CA ASP A 71 2.32 -15.18 -16.05
C ASP A 71 2.48 -16.30 -15.01
N ASP A 72 3.36 -16.08 -14.02
CA ASP A 72 3.70 -17.07 -12.98
C ASP A 72 2.81 -16.99 -11.73
N VAL A 73 1.82 -16.08 -11.68
CA VAL A 73 0.95 -15.86 -10.51
C VAL A 73 -0.55 -15.98 -10.84
N PRO A 74 -1.02 -17.09 -11.43
CA PRO A 74 -2.42 -17.25 -11.86
C PRO A 74 -3.43 -17.26 -10.70
N ARG A 75 -2.96 -17.45 -9.46
CA ARG A 75 -3.77 -17.51 -8.24
C ARG A 75 -3.87 -16.18 -7.49
N LEU A 76 -3.39 -15.08 -8.08
CA LEU A 76 -3.43 -13.78 -7.41
C LEU A 76 -4.89 -13.28 -7.32
N HIS A 77 -5.41 -13.22 -6.10
CA HIS A 77 -6.77 -12.75 -5.81
C HIS A 77 -6.81 -11.26 -5.45
N ARG A 78 -5.73 -10.75 -4.84
CA ARG A 78 -5.61 -9.37 -4.37
C ARG A 78 -4.35 -8.71 -4.91
N LEU A 79 -4.53 -7.57 -5.56
CA LEU A 79 -3.45 -6.67 -5.97
C LEU A 79 -3.75 -5.26 -5.44
N ILE A 80 -2.87 -4.74 -4.57
CA ILE A 80 -3.00 -3.40 -4.02
C ILE A 80 -1.72 -2.61 -4.31
N LEU A 81 -1.87 -1.55 -5.09
CA LEU A 81 -0.79 -0.62 -5.43
C LEU A 81 -1.13 0.73 -4.80
N THR A 82 -0.24 1.27 -3.98
CA THR A 82 -0.50 2.53 -3.28
C THR A 82 0.71 3.43 -3.30
N LEU A 83 0.51 4.67 -3.77
CA LEU A 83 1.52 5.72 -3.77
C LEU A 83 2.82 5.26 -4.47
N MET A 84 2.72 5.19 -5.78
CA MET A 84 3.79 4.78 -6.67
C MET A 84 3.89 5.81 -7.81
N PRO A 85 4.38 7.03 -7.51
CA PRO A 85 4.31 8.17 -8.41
C PRO A 85 5.05 7.95 -9.74
N HIS A 86 6.09 7.13 -9.78
CA HIS A 86 6.81 6.82 -11.02
C HIS A 86 6.24 5.62 -11.77
N PHE A 87 5.24 4.93 -11.21
CA PHE A 87 4.61 3.77 -11.84
C PHE A 87 3.71 4.23 -12.98
N ASN A 88 4.16 3.97 -14.20
CA ASN A 88 3.60 4.54 -15.42
C ASN A 88 3.10 3.47 -16.40
N ARG A 89 3.36 2.18 -16.15
CA ARG A 89 2.88 1.08 -16.99
C ARG A 89 2.53 -0.12 -16.13
N VAL A 90 1.52 -0.87 -16.56
CA VAL A 90 1.17 -2.18 -15.99
C VAL A 90 1.54 -3.27 -17.00
N PRO A 91 2.14 -4.39 -16.55
CA PRO A 91 2.29 -5.60 -17.37
C PRO A 91 0.94 -6.13 -17.86
N ASP A 92 0.96 -7.07 -18.81
CA ASP A 92 -0.31 -7.66 -19.21
C ASP A 92 -0.94 -8.43 -18.05
N MET A 93 -2.19 -8.10 -17.74
CA MET A 93 -2.95 -8.69 -16.64
C MET A 93 -3.82 -9.87 -17.10
N ALA A 94 -3.75 -10.30 -18.37
CA ALA A 94 -4.54 -11.42 -18.89
C ALA A 94 -4.41 -12.72 -18.06
N ALA A 95 -3.25 -12.95 -17.43
CA ALA A 95 -3.00 -14.09 -16.54
C ALA A 95 -3.77 -14.02 -15.20
N LEU A 96 -4.25 -12.84 -14.78
CA LEU A 96 -4.85 -12.59 -13.47
C LEU A 96 -6.35 -12.92 -13.41
N GLN A 97 -6.71 -14.13 -13.82
CA GLN A 97 -8.12 -14.56 -13.92
C GLN A 97 -8.80 -14.70 -12.55
N ALA A 98 -8.03 -15.01 -11.49
CA ALA A 98 -8.53 -15.17 -10.12
C ALA A 98 -8.71 -13.84 -9.36
N LEU A 99 -8.36 -12.71 -9.97
CA LEU A 99 -8.36 -11.41 -9.31
C LEU A 99 -9.79 -11.04 -8.88
N SER A 100 -9.97 -10.81 -7.59
CA SER A 100 -11.24 -10.43 -6.96
C SER A 100 -11.16 -9.09 -6.21
N GLU A 101 -9.95 -8.62 -5.93
CA GLU A 101 -9.68 -7.29 -5.39
C GLU A 101 -8.51 -6.63 -6.11
N PHE A 102 -8.77 -5.46 -6.70
CA PHE A 102 -7.74 -4.63 -7.30
C PHE A 102 -7.93 -3.18 -6.87
N ARG A 103 -6.85 -2.58 -6.32
CA ARG A 103 -6.86 -1.20 -5.88
C ARG A 103 -5.60 -0.48 -6.34
N ILE A 104 -5.79 0.70 -6.90
CA ILE A 104 -4.72 1.67 -7.12
C ILE A 104 -5.12 2.94 -6.37
N LEU A 105 -4.33 3.31 -5.36
CA LEU A 105 -4.62 4.39 -4.43
C LEU A 105 -3.49 5.42 -4.43
N ARG A 106 -3.85 6.71 -4.23
CA ARG A 106 -2.90 7.85 -4.15
C ARG A 106 -2.09 8.07 -5.44
N PRO A 107 -1.31 9.18 -5.57
CA PRO A 107 -0.69 9.52 -6.86
C PRO A 107 0.05 8.35 -7.50
N VAL A 108 -0.43 7.99 -8.69
CA VAL A 108 0.18 7.04 -9.62
C VAL A 108 0.04 7.66 -11.01
N GLN A 109 1.17 7.81 -11.72
CA GLN A 109 1.19 8.50 -13.02
C GLN A 109 0.34 7.82 -14.11
N LEU A 110 -0.02 6.55 -13.90
CA LEU A 110 -0.90 5.76 -14.77
C LEU A 110 -2.22 6.46 -15.13
N TRP A 111 -2.74 7.34 -14.27
CA TRP A 111 -4.03 8.00 -14.49
C TRP A 111 -3.96 9.14 -15.49
N SER A 112 -2.79 9.74 -15.66
CA SER A 112 -2.59 10.96 -16.44
C SER A 112 -1.66 10.82 -17.60
N ASN A 113 -0.91 9.72 -17.68
CA ASN A 113 0.03 9.49 -18.77
C ASN A 113 -0.63 8.92 -20.04
N GLY A 114 -1.96 8.79 -20.08
CA GLY A 114 -2.69 8.21 -21.22
C GLY A 114 -2.76 6.68 -21.21
N PHE A 115 -2.23 6.00 -20.19
CA PHE A 115 -2.35 4.54 -20.10
C PHE A 115 -3.81 4.08 -20.03
N LEU A 116 -4.68 4.82 -19.34
CA LEU A 116 -6.11 4.50 -19.21
C LEU A 116 -7.00 5.18 -20.25
N GLY A 117 -6.43 5.92 -21.20
CA GLY A 117 -7.21 6.74 -22.13
C GLY A 117 -6.47 7.99 -22.56
N MET A 118 -7.14 9.14 -22.52
CA MET A 118 -6.51 10.40 -22.88
C MET A 118 -5.47 10.81 -21.83
N CYS A 119 -4.33 11.33 -22.30
CA CYS A 119 -3.36 11.95 -21.41
C CYS A 119 -3.92 13.29 -20.91
N ASP A 120 -4.11 13.42 -19.60
CA ASP A 120 -4.54 14.66 -18.96
C ASP A 120 -3.62 14.99 -17.78
N ARG A 121 -2.86 16.08 -17.92
CA ARG A 121 -1.90 16.58 -16.92
C ARG A 121 -2.48 17.72 -16.06
N SER A 122 -3.74 18.09 -16.27
CA SER A 122 -4.36 19.25 -15.60
C SER A 122 -4.70 18.97 -14.13
N ASP A 123 -4.92 17.70 -13.79
CA ASP A 123 -5.28 17.24 -12.45
C ASP A 123 -4.16 17.46 -11.42
N SER A 124 -4.53 17.78 -10.17
CA SER A 124 -3.57 18.06 -9.09
C SER A 124 -2.64 16.87 -8.79
N TYR A 125 -3.13 15.64 -8.93
CA TYR A 125 -2.36 14.40 -8.71
C TYR A 125 -1.29 14.17 -9.78
N CYS A 126 -1.34 14.94 -10.86
CA CYS A 126 -0.55 14.73 -12.07
C CYS A 126 0.49 15.84 -12.27
N LYS A 127 0.43 16.87 -11.41
CA LYS A 127 1.41 17.93 -11.31
C LYS A 127 2.60 17.48 -10.47
N GLU A 128 3.70 18.18 -10.64
CA GLU A 128 4.88 17.99 -9.82
C GLU A 128 4.59 18.36 -8.36
N ASN A 129 5.09 17.55 -7.43
CA ASN A 129 5.12 17.85 -6.01
C ASN A 129 6.58 17.76 -5.50
N PRO A 130 7.30 18.89 -5.48
CA PRO A 130 8.71 18.92 -5.08
C PRO A 130 8.95 18.50 -3.64
N ALA A 131 8.01 18.80 -2.73
CA ALA A 131 8.13 18.48 -1.31
C ALA A 131 8.22 16.98 -1.04
N SER A 132 7.78 16.17 -1.99
CA SER A 132 7.77 14.71 -1.86
C SER A 132 8.43 13.99 -3.04
N ALA A 133 9.24 14.71 -3.83
CA ALA A 133 9.94 14.20 -5.00
C ALA A 133 9.03 13.46 -6.02
N ILE A 134 7.76 13.89 -6.15
CA ILE A 134 6.88 13.40 -7.22
C ILE A 134 7.11 14.27 -8.46
N PRO A 135 7.49 13.70 -9.61
CA PRO A 135 7.54 14.45 -10.87
C PRO A 135 6.14 14.62 -11.49
N ALA A 136 5.99 15.65 -12.32
CA ALA A 136 4.82 15.78 -13.17
C ALA A 136 4.66 14.57 -14.11
N ALA A 137 3.42 14.19 -14.38
CA ALA A 137 3.10 13.12 -15.32
C ALA A 137 3.62 13.43 -16.73
N LYS A 138 4.09 12.39 -17.42
CA LYS A 138 4.52 12.46 -18.83
C LYS A 138 3.60 11.58 -19.66
N CYS A 139 3.04 12.12 -20.75
CA CYS A 139 2.21 11.34 -21.66
C CYS A 139 3.04 10.21 -22.30
N LEU A 140 2.42 9.04 -22.43
CA LEU A 140 2.90 7.97 -23.29
C LEU A 140 2.68 8.38 -24.75
N ASN A 141 3.59 7.97 -25.63
CA ASN A 141 3.49 8.21 -27.08
C ASN A 141 2.75 7.07 -27.81
N GLU A 142 2.12 6.16 -27.06
CA GLU A 142 1.52 4.91 -27.52
C GLU A 142 0.00 4.89 -27.24
N GLU A 143 -0.74 3.98 -27.86
CA GLU A 143 -2.20 3.88 -27.69
C GLU A 143 -2.63 3.54 -26.25
N PRO A 144 -3.83 3.97 -25.80
CA PRO A 144 -4.39 3.61 -24.50
C PRO A 144 -4.44 2.10 -24.25
N PHE A 145 -4.18 1.68 -23.01
CA PHE A 145 -3.97 0.30 -22.57
C PHE A 145 -2.84 -0.46 -23.29
N LEU A 146 -2.02 0.23 -24.10
CA LEU A 146 -1.00 -0.37 -24.96
C LEU A 146 -1.53 -1.57 -25.77
N GLY A 147 -2.82 -1.58 -26.12
CA GLY A 147 -3.45 -2.66 -26.91
C GLY A 147 -3.72 -3.98 -26.15
N LYS A 148 -3.54 -4.05 -24.83
CA LYS A 148 -3.71 -5.30 -24.07
C LYS A 148 -5.16 -5.51 -23.60
N VAL A 149 -5.89 -6.37 -24.32
CA VAL A 149 -7.32 -6.65 -24.06
C VAL A 149 -7.58 -7.12 -22.61
N GLY A 150 -6.82 -8.10 -22.11
CA GLY A 150 -7.01 -8.62 -20.75
C GLY A 150 -6.77 -7.58 -19.66
N THR A 151 -5.80 -6.69 -19.89
CA THR A 151 -5.55 -5.54 -19.00
C THR A 151 -6.71 -4.56 -19.01
N ARG A 152 -7.19 -4.18 -20.19
CA ARG A 152 -8.36 -3.29 -20.35
C ARG A 152 -9.59 -3.84 -19.62
N ASP A 153 -9.87 -5.12 -19.76
CA ASP A 153 -11.05 -5.75 -19.16
C ASP A 153 -10.98 -5.74 -17.62
N ILE A 154 -9.80 -5.99 -17.04
CA ILE A 154 -9.59 -5.89 -15.59
C ILE A 154 -9.77 -4.46 -15.10
N PHE A 155 -9.20 -3.47 -15.79
CA PHE A 155 -9.35 -2.07 -15.42
C PHE A 155 -10.80 -1.59 -15.50
N HIS A 156 -11.58 -2.05 -16.49
CA HIS A 156 -13.02 -1.79 -16.53
C HIS A 156 -13.75 -2.43 -15.35
N ARG A 157 -13.48 -3.72 -15.08
CA ARG A 157 -14.11 -4.49 -13.98
C ARG A 157 -13.90 -3.83 -12.61
N PHE A 158 -12.73 -3.25 -12.38
CA PHE A 158 -12.35 -2.65 -11.09
C PHE A 158 -12.37 -1.11 -11.10
N SER A 159 -13.00 -0.49 -12.10
CA SER A 159 -13.11 0.97 -12.21
C SER A 159 -13.56 1.71 -10.92
N PRO A 160 -14.43 1.16 -10.03
CA PRO A 160 -14.82 1.85 -8.81
C PRO A 160 -13.74 1.86 -7.70
N THR A 161 -12.77 0.95 -7.76
CA THR A 161 -11.76 0.75 -6.70
C THR A 161 -10.36 1.19 -7.10
N ILE A 162 -10.17 1.56 -8.36
CA ILE A 162 -8.97 2.21 -8.89
C ILE A 162 -9.20 3.72 -8.98
N CYS A 163 -8.12 4.50 -9.03
CA CYS A 163 -8.18 5.96 -9.23
C CYS A 163 -8.91 6.71 -8.10
N HIS A 164 -8.95 6.14 -6.90
CA HIS A 164 -9.56 6.81 -5.74
C HIS A 164 -8.65 7.95 -5.26
N LYS A 165 -9.06 9.18 -5.52
CA LYS A 165 -8.43 10.40 -5.01
C LYS A 165 -8.82 10.57 -3.55
N LEU A 166 -7.83 10.68 -2.68
CA LEU A 166 -8.07 10.97 -1.27
C LEU A 166 -8.15 12.50 -1.06
N PRO A 167 -8.98 13.00 -0.14
CA PRO A 167 -9.10 14.44 0.12
C PRO A 167 -7.80 15.13 0.54
N SER A 168 -6.82 14.34 1.01
CA SER A 168 -5.49 14.81 1.36
C SER A 168 -4.46 14.19 0.43
N ASP A 169 -3.91 15.03 -0.46
CA ASP A 169 -2.74 14.77 -1.30
C ASP A 169 -1.44 14.64 -0.49
N LEU A 170 -1.53 14.74 0.84
CA LEU A 170 -0.37 14.72 1.70
C LEU A 170 0.24 13.32 1.75
N LEU A 171 1.33 13.20 1.01
CA LEU A 171 2.45 12.32 1.30
C LEU A 171 3.02 12.49 2.71
N VAL A 172 2.67 13.59 3.38
CA VAL A 172 2.88 13.79 4.80
C VAL A 172 1.86 12.94 5.56
N ASP A 173 2.20 11.67 5.76
CA ASP A 173 1.53 10.89 6.80
C ASP A 173 1.88 11.54 8.15
N PRO A 174 0.90 12.05 8.93
CA PRO A 174 1.13 12.46 10.31
C PRO A 174 1.64 11.30 11.20
N GLY A 175 1.75 10.09 10.63
CA GLY A 175 2.16 8.86 11.27
C GLY A 175 3.64 8.49 11.23
N ILE A 176 4.59 9.42 11.05
CA ILE A 176 6.00 9.09 11.34
C ILE A 176 6.18 9.06 12.86
N PRO A 177 6.59 7.93 13.47
CA PRO A 177 6.95 7.92 14.87
C PRO A 177 8.10 8.91 15.13
N SER A 178 7.84 9.93 15.94
CA SER A 178 8.86 10.80 16.51
C SER A 178 9.22 10.31 17.92
N LYS A 179 10.39 10.72 18.43
CA LYS A 179 10.76 10.43 19.83
C LYS A 179 9.68 10.89 20.81
N GLN A 180 9.06 12.04 20.53
CA GLN A 180 7.99 12.61 21.35
C GLN A 180 6.72 11.75 21.30
N THR A 181 6.25 11.36 20.11
CA THR A 181 5.02 10.58 19.96
C THR A 181 5.18 9.14 20.46
N ILE A 182 6.39 8.58 20.44
CA ILE A 182 6.72 7.28 21.06
C ILE A 182 6.67 7.39 22.59
N ALA A 183 7.29 8.43 23.16
CA ALA A 183 7.37 8.64 24.60
C ALA A 183 5.99 8.79 25.24
N ILE A 184 5.06 9.49 24.59
CA ILE A 184 3.67 9.66 25.06
C ILE A 184 2.99 8.32 25.36
N CYS A 185 3.30 7.29 24.57
CA CYS A 185 2.61 6.01 24.68
C CYS A 185 3.09 5.12 25.82
N ASN A 186 4.31 5.34 26.34
CA ASN A 186 4.87 4.58 27.46
C ASN A 186 4.59 3.06 27.40
N ASN A 187 4.78 2.46 26.21
CA ASN A 187 4.52 1.05 25.91
C ASN A 187 3.08 0.54 26.17
N LYS A 188 2.07 1.41 26.25
CA LYS A 188 0.65 1.05 26.44
C LYS A 188 -0.09 1.04 25.11
N PRO A 189 -0.29 -0.12 24.46
CA PRO A 189 -1.03 -0.19 23.21
C PRO A 189 -2.51 0.12 23.42
N PHE A 190 -3.12 0.76 22.43
CA PHE A 190 -4.51 1.20 22.37
C PHE A 190 -4.94 2.19 23.47
N GLY A 191 -3.99 2.71 24.26
CA GLY A 191 -4.27 3.79 25.21
C GLY A 191 -4.56 5.10 24.49
N GLN A 192 -5.49 5.90 25.01
CA GLN A 192 -5.73 7.26 24.57
C GLN A 192 -4.47 8.11 24.82
N CYS A 193 -4.14 9.01 23.90
CA CYS A 193 -2.98 9.88 23.97
C CYS A 193 -3.30 11.28 23.41
N HIS A 194 -2.51 12.27 23.79
CA HIS A 194 -2.68 13.66 23.32
C HIS A 194 -1.40 14.13 22.64
N LEU A 195 -1.52 14.56 21.39
CA LEU A 195 -0.42 15.16 20.63
C LEU A 195 -0.13 16.58 21.17
N SER A 196 1.08 17.10 20.90
CA SER A 196 1.47 18.46 21.29
C SER A 196 0.62 19.56 20.66
N SER A 197 -0.09 19.25 19.57
CA SER A 197 -1.10 20.11 18.94
C SER A 197 -2.43 20.17 19.71
N GLY A 198 -2.57 19.42 20.81
CA GLY A 198 -3.83 19.27 21.56
C GLY A 198 -4.78 18.23 20.96
N GLN A 199 -4.43 17.63 19.81
CA GLN A 199 -5.25 16.62 19.16
C GLN A 199 -5.23 15.29 19.91
N GLU A 200 -6.41 14.73 20.16
CA GLU A 200 -6.59 13.40 20.72
C GLU A 200 -6.21 12.30 19.71
N GLY A 201 -5.62 11.22 20.22
CA GLY A 201 -5.22 10.06 19.45
C GLY A 201 -5.20 8.77 20.26
N ILE A 202 -4.70 7.72 19.64
CA ILE A 202 -4.44 6.44 20.29
C ILE A 202 -3.01 5.98 20.08
N CYS A 203 -2.49 5.26 21.07
CA CYS A 203 -1.22 4.58 20.97
C CYS A 203 -1.39 3.32 20.14
N TYR A 204 -0.85 3.35 18.92
CA TYR A 204 -1.00 2.23 18.00
C TYR A 204 0.32 1.95 17.30
N ASN A 205 0.46 0.73 16.81
CA ASN A 205 1.55 0.35 15.94
C ASN A 205 1.00 0.36 14.51
N THR A 206 1.19 1.47 13.79
CA THR A 206 0.92 1.51 12.36
C THR A 206 2.06 0.81 11.61
N ARG A 207 1.71 -0.07 10.66
CA ARG A 207 2.67 -0.73 9.75
C ARG A 207 3.75 -1.54 10.48
N MET A 208 3.42 -2.14 11.62
CA MET A 208 4.37 -2.95 12.42
C MET A 208 5.64 -2.21 12.88
N GLN A 209 5.63 -0.88 12.86
CA GLN A 209 6.67 -0.02 13.40
C GLN A 209 6.64 0.08 14.94
N VAL A 210 7.29 1.08 15.53
CA VAL A 210 7.26 1.33 16.97
C VAL A 210 5.90 1.90 17.40
N LEU A 211 5.48 1.57 18.63
CA LEU A 211 4.28 2.13 19.24
C LEU A 211 4.43 3.66 19.37
N SER A 212 3.48 4.40 18.80
CA SER A 212 3.47 5.87 18.80
C SER A 212 2.04 6.39 18.91
N CYS A 213 1.87 7.64 19.32
CA CYS A 213 0.58 8.31 19.38
C CYS A 213 0.16 8.76 17.98
N TYR A 214 -1.03 8.34 17.52
CA TYR A 214 -1.62 8.72 16.24
C TYR A 214 -2.97 9.40 16.45
N GLY A 215 -3.09 10.65 15.98
CA GLY A 215 -4.32 11.43 16.03
C GLY A 215 -5.21 11.21 14.80
N GLY A 216 -6.49 11.50 14.94
CA GLY A 216 -7.48 11.49 13.86
C GLY A 216 -8.63 10.51 14.09
N GLU A 217 -9.81 10.85 13.57
CA GLU A 217 -11.08 10.14 13.84
C GLU A 217 -11.00 8.64 13.51
N ASN A 218 -10.31 8.27 12.44
CA ASN A 218 -10.14 6.85 12.04
C ASN A 218 -9.43 6.03 13.12
N TYR A 219 -8.40 6.61 13.76
CA TYR A 219 -7.63 5.94 14.80
C TYR A 219 -8.42 5.89 16.12
N ILE A 220 -9.12 6.97 16.47
CA ILE A 220 -10.00 7.02 17.64
C ILE A 220 -11.12 5.98 17.53
N ASN A 221 -11.79 5.90 16.37
CA ASN A 221 -12.83 4.91 16.09
C ASN A 221 -12.30 3.48 16.18
N PHE A 222 -11.08 3.22 15.68
CA PHE A 222 -10.44 1.91 15.79
C PHE A 222 -10.14 1.52 17.26
N GLY A 223 -9.67 2.47 18.08
CA GLY A 223 -9.48 2.27 19.51
C GLY A 223 -10.77 1.87 20.22
N ASN A 224 -11.87 2.58 19.93
CA ASN A 224 -13.18 2.31 20.50
C ASN A 224 -13.71 0.90 20.15
N ILE A 225 -13.51 0.45 18.91
CA ILE A 225 -13.90 -0.91 18.48
C ILE A 225 -13.08 -1.98 19.22
N ARG A 226 -11.76 -1.77 19.36
CA ARG A 226 -10.87 -2.71 20.07
C ARG A 226 -11.21 -2.79 21.55
N TYR A 227 -11.44 -1.64 22.20
CA TYR A 227 -11.85 -1.56 23.60
C TYR A 227 -13.18 -2.30 23.82
N ARG A 228 -14.19 -2.07 22.98
CA ARG A 228 -15.47 -2.80 23.04
C ARG A 228 -15.30 -4.30 22.85
N LYS A 229 -14.44 -4.75 21.93
CA LYS A 229 -14.13 -6.18 21.74
C LYS A 229 -13.38 -6.78 22.92
N ALA A 230 -12.49 -6.03 23.57
CA ALA A 230 -11.78 -6.45 24.77
C ALA A 230 -12.73 -6.58 25.96
N LEU A 231 -13.63 -5.60 26.16
CA LEU A 231 -14.68 -5.67 27.16
C LEU A 231 -15.67 -6.82 26.91
N GLY A 232 -16.05 -7.07 25.65
CA GLY A 232 -16.88 -8.23 25.29
C GLY A 232 -16.21 -9.57 25.63
N LYS A 233 -14.89 -9.66 25.48
CA LYS A 233 -14.11 -10.85 25.90
C LYS A 233 -13.96 -10.94 27.43
N CYS A 234 -13.88 -9.83 28.15
CA CYS A 234 -13.92 -9.81 29.62
C CYS A 234 -15.30 -10.21 30.17
N ALA A 235 -16.40 -9.75 29.55
CA ALA A 235 -17.76 -10.10 29.94
C ALA A 235 -18.05 -11.60 29.76
N ILE A 236 -17.53 -12.22 28.70
CA ILE A 236 -17.67 -13.68 28.47
C ILE A 236 -16.84 -14.50 29.49
N ARG A 237 -15.76 -13.93 30.06
CA ARG A 237 -14.95 -14.64 31.06
C ARG A 237 -15.53 -14.58 32.46
N LEU A 238 -16.35 -13.57 32.78
CA LEU A 238 -17.06 -13.46 34.07
C LEU A 238 -18.34 -14.31 34.13
N LEU A 239 -18.88 -14.75 33.00
CA LEU A 239 -20.06 -15.64 32.94
C LEU A 239 -19.72 -17.14 32.84
N ARG A 240 -18.44 -17.54 32.98
CA ARG A 240 -18.00 -18.94 32.96
C ARG A 240 -17.49 -19.47 34.32
N ASN A 241 -17.52 -18.65 35.37
CA ASN A 241 -17.18 -19.04 36.74
C ASN A 241 -18.31 -18.68 37.73
N GLY A 242 -19.56 -18.86 37.30
CA GLY A 242 -20.75 -18.81 38.16
C GLY A 242 -21.51 -20.12 38.02
#